data_AF-A0A9D4M0N4-F1
#
_entry.id   AF-A0A9D4M0N4-F1
#
_cell.length_a   1.000
_cell.length_b   1.000
_cell.length_c   1.000
_cell.angle_alpha   90.00
_cell.angle_beta   90.00
_cell.angle_gamma   90.00
#
_symmetry.space_group_name_H-M   'P 1'
#
loop_
_entity.id
_entity.type
_entity.pdbx_description
1 polymer ?
#
loop_
_entity_poly.entity_id
_entity_poly.type
_entity_poly.pdbx_seq_one_letter_code
_entity_poly.pdbx_strand_id
1 'polypeptide(L)' 'MVEKWLLQVEDVMISSLRTVIINSKDVYPKTPRNQWVLQWPGQVVLCVSSMFWTSEVVEAMEQGQTGLEVTLPTAFFLSI' A
#
# COMPACT_ATOMS: atom_id res chain seq x y z
N MET A 1 -6.73 16.17 -32.28
CA MET A 1 -7.59 16.79 -31.25
C MET A 1 -7.96 15.79 -30.15
N VAL A 2 -8.36 14.57 -30.51
CA VAL A 2 -8.63 13.46 -29.57
C VAL A 2 -7.41 13.01 -28.78
N GLU A 3 -6.24 12.84 -29.41
CA GLU A 3 -5.00 12.42 -28.72
C GLU A 3 -4.60 13.35 -27.57
N LYS A 4 -4.74 14.68 -27.77
CA LYS A 4 -4.47 15.65 -26.70
C LYS A 4 -5.42 15.50 -25.51
N TRP A 5 -6.67 15.16 -25.77
CA TRP A 5 -7.65 14.89 -24.71
C TRP A 5 -7.35 13.57 -23.99
N LEU A 6 -6.96 12.53 -24.73
CA LEU A 6 -6.58 11.24 -24.14
C LEU A 6 -5.39 11.37 -23.17
N LEU A 7 -4.37 12.16 -23.54
CA LEU A 7 -3.25 12.43 -22.64
C LEU A 7 -3.68 13.15 -21.36
N GLN A 8 -4.58 14.13 -21.47
CA GLN A 8 -5.11 14.83 -20.30
C GLN A 8 -5.93 13.91 -19.39
N VAL A 9 -6.71 13.00 -19.97
CA VAL A 9 -7.45 11.99 -19.20
C VAL A 9 -6.49 11.04 -18.49
N GLU A 10 -5.44 10.58 -19.17
CA GLU A 10 -4.41 9.74 -18.57
C GLU A 10 -3.72 10.44 -17.39
N ASP A 11 -3.32 11.70 -17.55
CA ASP A 11 -2.71 12.49 -16.47
C ASP A 11 -3.65 12.59 -15.24
N VAL A 12 -4.94 12.83 -15.47
CA VAL A 12 -5.96 12.88 -14.41
C VAL A 12 -6.14 11.51 -13.75
N MET A 13 -6.13 10.42 -14.51
CA MET A 13 -6.21 9.06 -13.97
C MET A 13 -5.02 8.75 -13.05
N ILE A 14 -3.79 9.07 -13.49
CA ILE A 14 -2.58 8.88 -12.70
C ILE A 14 -2.63 9.72 -11.43
N SER A 15 -3.01 11.00 -11.54
CA SER A 15 -3.15 11.88 -10.38
C SER A 15 -4.19 11.35 -9.39
N SER A 16 -5.33 10.87 -9.89
CA SER A 16 -6.40 10.34 -9.05
C SER A 16 -5.95 9.09 -8.29
N LEU A 17 -5.28 8.15 -8.95
CA LEU A 17 -4.73 6.96 -8.30
C LEU A 17 -3.70 7.32 -7.23
N ARG A 18 -2.80 8.27 -7.51
CA ARG A 18 -1.82 8.75 -6.52
C ARG A 18 -2.52 9.31 -5.27
N THR A 19 -3.56 10.12 -5.45
CA THR A 19 -4.35 10.66 -4.33
C THR A 19 -4.99 9.54 -3.51
N VAL A 20 -5.61 8.54 -4.15
CA VAL A 20 -6.24 7.42 -3.42
C VAL A 20 -5.19 6.60 -2.65
N ILE A 21 -4.02 6.34 -3.24
CA ILE A 21 -2.93 5.60 -2.58
C ILE A 21 -2.42 6.37 -1.36
N ILE A 22 -2.17 7.67 -1.49
CA ILE A 22 -1.69 8.51 -0.37
C ILE A 22 -2.71 8.51 0.77
N ASN A 23 -3.99 8.75 0.45
CA ASN A 23 -5.05 8.76 1.46
C ASN A 23 -5.17 7.40 2.17
N SER A 24 -5.07 6.29 1.41
CA SER A 24 -5.13 4.94 1.97
C SER A 24 -3.94 4.64 2.89
N LYS A 25 -2.73 5.04 2.48
CA LYS A 25 -1.49 4.93 3.25
C LYS A 25 -1.57 5.68 4.58
N ASP A 26 -2.11 6.90 4.59
CA ASP A 26 -2.19 7.74 5.79
C ASP A 26 -3.23 7.25 6.82
N VAL A 27 -4.20 6.46 6.36
CA VAL A 27 -5.27 5.86 7.18
C VAL A 27 -4.90 4.45 7.65
N TYR A 28 -4.04 3.74 6.91
CA TYR A 28 -3.59 2.37 7.22
C TYR A 28 -3.17 2.15 8.69
N PRO A 29 -2.26 2.95 9.29
CA PRO A 29 -1.83 2.72 10.67
C PRO A 29 -2.88 3.10 11.73
N LYS A 30 -3.96 3.80 11.34
CA LYS A 30 -4.99 4.33 12.26
C LYS A 30 -6.23 3.45 12.34
N THR A 31 -6.39 2.52 11.40
CA THR A 31 -7.63 1.76 11.21
C THR A 31 -7.35 0.26 11.34
N PRO A 32 -8.20 -0.52 12.03
CA PRO A 32 -8.08 -1.97 12.02
C PRO A 32 -8.06 -2.52 10.59
N ARG A 33 -7.12 -3.43 10.31
CA ARG A 33 -6.87 -3.98 8.97
C ARG A 33 -8.15 -4.48 8.28
N ASN A 34 -8.95 -5.27 9.00
CA ASN A 34 -10.20 -5.86 8.49
C ASN A 34 -11.22 -4.82 8.01
N GLN A 35 -11.24 -3.63 8.63
CA GLN A 35 -12.08 -2.52 8.21
C GLN A 35 -11.42 -1.75 7.07
N TRP A 36 -10.11 -1.52 7.16
CA TRP A 36 -9.35 -0.81 6.13
C TRP A 36 -9.42 -1.52 4.77
N VAL A 37 -9.25 -2.84 4.70
CA VAL A 37 -9.31 -3.58 3.42
C VAL A 37 -10.67 -3.48 2.72
N LEU A 38 -11.76 -3.26 3.47
CA LEU A 38 -13.11 -3.07 2.91
C LEU A 38 -13.38 -1.63 2.47
N GLN A 39 -12.58 -0.66 2.95
CA GLN A 39 -12.74 0.76 2.66
C GLN A 39 -11.99 1.21 1.40
N TRP A 40 -10.98 0.46 0.96
CA TRP A 40 -10.08 0.87 -0.12
C TRP A 40 -10.13 -0.09 -1.32
N PRO A 41 -9.86 0.40 -2.55
CA PRO A 41 -9.78 -0.47 -3.72
C PRO A 41 -8.72 -1.56 -3.57
N GLY A 42 -9.00 -2.78 -4.03
CA GLY A 42 -8.10 -3.92 -3.84
C GLY A 42 -6.66 -3.70 -4.36
N GLN A 43 -6.49 -3.01 -5.49
CA GLN A 43 -5.16 -2.67 -6.00
C GLN A 43 -4.41 -1.68 -5.09
N VAL A 44 -5.12 -0.75 -4.47
CA VAL A 44 -4.56 0.20 -3.51
C VAL A 44 -4.19 -0.52 -2.22
N VAL A 45 -5.05 -1.44 -1.75
CA VAL A 45 -4.80 -2.30 -0.60
C VAL A 45 -3.49 -3.07 -0.78
N LEU A 46 -3.30 -3.72 -1.93
CA LEU A 46 -2.07 -4.47 -2.23
C LEU A 46 -0.84 -3.56 -2.30
N CYS A 47 -0.95 -2.42 -2.96
CA CYS A 47 0.15 -1.46 -3.09
C CYS A 47 0.62 -0.95 -1.72
N VAL A 48 -0.29 -0.44 -0.90
CA VAL A 48 0.04 0.09 0.43
C VAL A 48 0.56 -1.01 1.35
N SER A 49 -0.06 -2.20 1.31
CA SER A 49 0.41 -3.36 2.09
C SER A 49 1.85 -3.75 1.71
N SER A 50 2.16 -3.75 0.42
CA SER A 50 3.52 -4.04 -0.06
C SER A 50 4.53 -2.96 0.35
N MET A 51 4.12 -1.68 0.40
CA MET A 51 4.98 -0.59 0.89
C MET A 51 5.35 -0.80 2.35
N PHE A 52 4.37 -1.01 3.23
CA PHE A 52 4.62 -1.21 4.67
C PHE A 52 5.41 -2.49 4.92
N TRP A 53 5.04 -3.59 4.27
CA TRP A 53 5.79 -4.84 4.39
C TRP A 53 7.26 -4.68 4.00
N THR A 54 7.53 -3.99 2.89
CA THR A 54 8.92 -3.76 2.46
C THR A 54 9.69 -2.94 3.50
N SER A 55 9.07 -1.90 4.06
CA SER A 55 9.69 -1.08 5.12
C SER A 55 9.97 -1.88 6.39
N GLU A 56 8.99 -2.65 6.87
CA GLU A 56 9.11 -3.49 8.06
C GLU A 56 10.18 -4.57 7.88
N VAL A 57 10.25 -5.20 6.70
CA VAL A 57 11.28 -6.20 6.39
C VAL A 57 12.67 -5.57 6.35
N VAL A 58 12.82 -4.39 5.76
CA VAL A 58 14.12 -3.69 5.74
C VAL A 58 14.57 -3.36 7.17
N GLU A 59 13.68 -2.86 8.01
CA GLU A 59 13.98 -2.60 9.42
C GLU A 59 14.33 -3.89 10.19
N ALA A 60 13.59 -4.97 9.95
CA ALA A 60 13.86 -6.28 10.54
C ALA A 60 15.22 -6.85 10.11
N MET A 61 15.63 -6.63 8.87
CA MET A 61 16.95 -7.04 8.38
C MET A 61 18.08 -6.30 9.10
N GLU A 62 17.90 -5.02 9.44
CA GLU A 62 18.86 -4.26 10.24
C GLU A 62 18.96 -4.78 11.69
N GLN A 63 17.86 -5.31 12.23
CA GLN A 63 17.80 -5.91 13.57
C GLN A 63 18.33 -7.36 13.63
N GLY A 64 18.66 -7.96 12.47
CA GLY A 64 19.19 -9.32 12.38
C GLY A 64 18.13 -10.41 12.59
N GLN A 65 18.58 -11.61 12.99
CA GLN A 65 17.75 -12.83 12.98
C GLN A 65 16.49 -12.73 13.87
N THR A 66 16.57 -12.00 14.98
CA THR A 66 15.45 -11.76 15.90
C THR A 66 14.36 -10.87 15.28
N GLY A 67 14.73 -9.87 14.48
CA GLY A 67 13.76 -9.01 13.79
C GLY A 67 12.98 -9.74 12.71
N LEU A 68 13.64 -10.64 11.97
CA LEU A 68 13.00 -11.46 10.94
C LEU A 68 11.99 -12.45 11.53
N GLU A 69 12.29 -13.11 12.64
CA GLU A 69 11.36 -14.06 13.28
C GLU A 69 10.05 -13.41 13.74
N VAL A 70 10.10 -12.11 14.11
CA VAL A 70 8.92 -11.34 14.53
C VAL A 70 8.12 -10.82 13.33
N THR A 71 8.78 -10.46 12.21
CA THR A 71 8.15 -9.79 11.07
C THR A 71 7.49 -10.77 10.08
N LEU A 72 8.04 -11.98 9.92
CA LEU A 72 7.55 -12.98 8.99
C LEU A 72 6.12 -13.51 9.30
N PRO A 73 5.72 -13.76 10.56
CA PRO A 73 4.36 -14.19 10.88
C PRO A 73 3.30 -13.12 10.63
N THR A 74 3.64 -11.85 10.86
CA THR A 74 2.77 -10.68 10.63
C THR A 74 2.52 -10.44 9.14
N ALA A 75 3.53 -10.73 8.31
CA ALA A 75 3.45 -10.66 6.85
C ALA A 75 2.47 -11.66 6.23
N PHE A 76 2.21 -12.81 6.87
CA PHE A 76 1.28 -13.80 6.34
C PHE A 76 -0.19 -13.36 6.49
N PHE A 77 -0.48 -12.51 7.48
CA PHE A 77 -1.77 -11.82 7.60
C PHE A 77 -1.88 -10.64 6.61
N LEU A 78 -0.78 -10.26 5.95
CA LEU A 78 -0.71 -9.15 5.00
C LEU A 78 -1.14 -9.51 3.57
N SER A 79 -1.15 -10.80 3.20
CA SER A 79 -1.28 -11.29 1.83
C SER A 79 -2.60 -12.02 1.51
N ILE A 80 -3.54 -12.13 2.46
CA ILE A 80 -4.90 -12.67 2.25
C ILE A 80 -5.92 -11.73 2.89
#